data_AF-A0A327K150-F1
#
_entry.id   AF-A0A327K150-F1
#
_cell.length_a   1.000
_cell.length_b   1.000
_cell.length_c   1.000
_cell.angle_alpha   90.00
_cell.angle_beta   90.00
_cell.angle_gamma   90.00
#
_symmetry.space_group_name_H-M   'P 1'
#
loop_
_entity.id
_entity.type
_entity.pdbx_description
1 polymer ?
#
loop_
_entity_poly.entity_id
_entity_poly.type
_entity_poly.pdbx_seq_one_letter_code
_entity_poly.pdbx_strand_id
1 'polypeptide(L)' 'MLCPLDQGGWWQMAGFFMTTSVLLWWVRTYRQATALGMGTHVAWAFMAAIWLMIVIGFLRPLLLGSWSEAVPFGIFP' A
#
# COMPACT_ATOMS: atom_id res chain seq x y z
N MET A 1 14.35 3.28 9.14
CA MET A 1 14.49 4.00 10.44
C MET A 1 13.10 4.33 10.91
N LEU A 2 12.66 3.77 12.03
CA LEU A 2 11.40 4.16 12.66
C LEU A 2 11.61 5.54 13.28
N CYS A 3 10.89 6.54 12.81
CA CYS A 3 10.90 7.85 13.46
C CYS A 3 10.14 7.76 14.79
N PRO A 4 10.50 8.60 15.78
CA PRO A 4 9.65 8.86 16.93
C PRO A 4 8.19 9.12 16.51
N LEU A 5 7.22 8.69 17.32
CA LEU A 5 5.80 8.74 16.98
C LEU A 5 5.34 10.15 16.59
N ASP A 6 5.81 11.15 17.33
CA ASP A 6 5.58 12.58 17.14
C ASP A 6 6.26 13.17 15.88
N GLN A 7 7.22 12.47 15.28
CA GLN A 7 8.03 12.93 14.15
C GLN A 7 7.81 12.06 12.89
N GLY A 8 6.61 11.51 12.73
CA GLY A 8 6.24 10.71 11.55
C GLY A 8 6.19 9.20 11.78
N GLY A 9 6.42 8.72 13.00
CA GLY A 9 6.17 7.31 13.33
C GLY A 9 4.71 6.88 13.09
N TRP A 10 3.75 7.78 13.38
CA TRP A 10 2.33 7.54 13.05
C TRP A 10 2.07 7.37 11.55
N TRP A 11 2.77 8.13 10.70
CA TRP A 11 2.66 8.02 9.25
C TRP A 11 3.16 6.65 8.76
N GLN A 12 4.29 6.17 9.31
CA GLN A 12 4.84 4.85 8.98
C GLN A 12 3.90 3.71 9.41
N MET A 13 3.30 3.80 10.60
CA MET A 13 2.31 2.82 11.06
C MET A 13 1.05 2.85 10.19
N ALA A 14 0.53 4.03 9.88
CA ALA A 14 -0.63 4.18 9.00
C ALA A 14 -0.37 3.59 7.60
N GLY A 15 0.80 3.89 7.01
CA GLY A 15 1.22 3.31 5.73
C GLY A 15 1.32 1.78 5.79
N PHE A 16 1.88 1.23 6.87
CA PHE A 16 1.99 -0.22 7.08
C PHE A 16 0.61 -0.89 7.17
N PHE A 17 -0.29 -0.37 8.01
CA PHE A 17 -1.64 -0.92 8.17
C PHE A 17 -2.47 -0.76 6.89
N MET A 18 -2.35 0.37 6.18
CA MET A 18 -3.00 0.58 4.89
C MET A 18 -2.53 -0.45 3.86
N THR A 19 -1.21 -0.62 3.71
CA THR A 19 -0.64 -1.57 2.74
C THR A 19 -1.06 -3.00 3.05
N THR A 20 -1.04 -3.38 4.32
CA THR A 20 -1.48 -4.70 4.78
C THR A 20 -2.96 -4.92 4.49
N SER A 21 -3.80 -3.93 4.78
CA SER A 21 -5.24 -3.98 4.49
C SER A 21 -5.52 -4.16 2.99
N VAL A 22 -4.82 -3.41 2.14
CA VAL A 22 -4.96 -3.48 0.67
C VAL A 22 -4.50 -4.83 0.13
N LEU A 23 -3.39 -5.39 0.65
CA LEU A 23 -2.92 -6.73 0.27
C LEU A 23 -3.90 -7.83 0.70
N LEU A 24 -4.45 -7.73 1.91
CA LEU A 24 -5.51 -8.66 2.36
C LEU A 24 -6.76 -8.54 1.51
N TRP A 25 -7.12 -7.33 1.06
CA TRP A 25 -8.22 -7.13 0.12
C TRP A 25 -7.93 -7.76 -1.24
N TRP A 26 -6.70 -7.70 -1.73
CA TRP A 26 -6.31 -8.42 -2.96
C TRP A 26 -6.45 -9.93 -2.80
N VAL A 27 -6.02 -10.50 -1.67
CA VAL A 27 -6.21 -11.93 -1.38
C VAL A 27 -7.71 -12.26 -1.36
N ARG A 28 -8.54 -11.39 -0.79
CA ARG A 28 -10.00 -11.54 -0.82
C ARG A 28 -10.54 -11.56 -2.27
N THR A 29 -10.16 -10.62 -3.13
CA THR A 29 -10.65 -10.58 -4.52
C THR A 29 -10.23 -11.82 -5.31
N TYR A 30 -8.99 -12.28 -5.11
CA TYR A 30 -8.50 -13.52 -5.71
C TYR A 30 -9.32 -14.74 -5.24
N ARG A 31 -9.50 -14.92 -3.92
CA ARG A 31 -10.24 -16.05 -3.36
C ARG A 31 -11.70 -16.08 -3.79
N GLN A 32 -12.35 -14.92 -3.89
CA GLN A 32 -13.73 -14.82 -4.36
C GLN A 32 -13.87 -15.25 -5.83
N ALA A 33 -12.93 -14.86 -6.69
CA ALA A 33 -12.94 -15.27 -8.10
C ALA A 33 -12.75 -16.78 -8.25
N THR A 34 -11.80 -17.37 -7.51
CA THR A 34 -11.56 -18.82 -7.52
C THR A 34 -12.75 -19.61 -6.98
N ALA A 35 -13.40 -19.14 -5.90
CA ALA A 35 -14.55 -19.81 -5.31
C ALA A 35 -15.77 -19.89 -6.26
N LEU A 36 -15.89 -18.91 -7.17
CA LEU A 36 -16.95 -18.87 -8.18
C LEU A 36 -16.53 -19.48 -9.53
N GLY A 37 -15.32 -20.04 -9.64
CA GLY A 37 -14.80 -20.57 -10.90
C GLY A 37 -14.57 -19.51 -11.98
N MET A 38 -14.45 -18.24 -11.59
CA MET A 38 -14.22 -17.11 -12.52
C MET A 38 -12.74 -16.92 -12.82
N GLY A 39 -12.43 -16.30 -13.97
CA GLY A 39 -11.07 -15.87 -14.29
C GLY A 39 -10.57 -14.78 -13.33
N THR A 40 -9.27 -14.80 -12.99
CA THR A 40 -8.67 -13.90 -11.98
C THR A 40 -8.18 -12.57 -12.55
N HIS A 41 -8.67 -12.15 -13.73
CA HIS A 41 -8.22 -10.93 -14.41
C HIS A 41 -8.38 -9.67 -13.54
N VAL A 42 -9.45 -9.58 -12.76
CA VAL A 42 -9.68 -8.45 -11.83
C VAL A 42 -8.64 -8.39 -10.73
N ALA A 43 -8.24 -9.54 -10.16
CA ALA A 43 -7.20 -9.59 -9.13
C ALA A 43 -5.86 -9.12 -9.71
N TRP A 44 -5.51 -9.55 -10.93
CA TRP A 44 -4.27 -9.11 -11.60
C TRP A 44 -4.29 -7.63 -11.99
N ALA A 45 -5.42 -7.11 -12.49
CA ALA A 45 -5.59 -5.68 -12.75
C ALA A 45 -5.44 -4.85 -11.46
N PHE A 46 -6.02 -5.33 -10.36
CA PHE A 46 -5.90 -4.67 -9.06
C PHE A 46 -4.45 -4.68 -8.54
N MET A 47 -3.69 -5.74 -8.80
CA MET A 47 -2.26 -5.79 -8.45
C MET A 47 -1.44 -4.67 -9.10
N ALA A 48 -1.78 -4.27 -10.33
CA ALA A 48 -1.12 -3.13 -11.00
C ALA A 48 -1.38 -1.80 -10.28
N ALA A 49 -2.56 -1.60 -9.70
CA ALA A 49 -2.87 -0.42 -8.88
C ALA A 49 -2.12 -0.46 -7.53
N ILE A 50 -2.05 -1.63 -6.89
CA ILE A 50 -1.28 -1.85 -5.66
C ILE A 50 0.21 -1.56 -5.90
N TRP A 51 0.74 -1.95 -7.06
CA TRP A 51 2.10 -1.63 -7.45
C TRP A 51 2.38 -0.14 -7.43
N LEU A 52 1.53 0.68 -8.06
CA LEU A 52 1.68 2.14 -8.06
C LEU A 52 1.66 2.71 -6.63
N MET A 53 0.73 2.23 -5.79
CA MET A 53 0.64 2.63 -4.38
C MET A 53 1.93 2.32 -3.62
N ILE A 54 2.50 1.12 -3.79
CA ILE A 54 3.75 0.72 -3.16
C ILE A 54 4.93 1.52 -3.70
N VAL A 55 4.97 1.81 -5.00
CA VAL A 55 6.05 2.59 -5.61
C VAL A 55 6.11 3.99 -5.02
N ILE A 56 4.96 4.67 -4.94
CA ILE A 56 4.88 6.05 -4.46
C ILE A 56 5.08 6.12 -2.94
N GLY A 57 4.49 5.19 -2.18
CA GLY A 57 4.50 5.22 -0.72
C GLY A 57 5.72 4.58 -0.06
N PHE A 58 6.38 3.61 -0.71
CA PHE A 58 7.44 2.80 -0.10
C PHE A 58 8.70 2.71 -0.94
N LEU A 59 8.60 2.29 -2.20
CA LEU A 59 9.79 1.99 -3.01
C LEU A 59 10.62 3.25 -3.30
N ARG A 60 9.98 4.32 -3.76
CA ARG A 60 10.64 5.60 -4.05
C ARG A 60 11.26 6.21 -2.78
N PRO A 61 10.55 6.37 -1.65
CA PRO A 61 11.13 6.85 -0.40
C PRO A 61 12.30 5.99 0.10
N LEU A 62 12.20 4.67 -0.03
CA LEU A 62 13.26 3.74 0.37
C LEU A 62 14.52 3.91 -0.48
N LEU A 63 14.39 4.05 -1.81
CA LEU A 63 15.50 4.30 -2.72
C LEU A 63 16.17 5.65 -2.48
N LEU A 64 15.41 6.67 -2.09
CA LEU A 64 15.91 7.99 -1.74
C LEU A 64 16.46 8.07 -0.31
N GLY A 65 16.29 7.01 0.50
CA GLY A 65 16.77 6.94 1.88
C GLY A 65 16.01 7.85 2.86
N SER A 66 14.88 8.43 2.46
CA SER A 66 14.11 9.39 3.26
C SER A 66 12.61 9.13 3.13
N TRP A 67 11.93 8.96 4.28
CA TRP A 67 10.48 8.81 4.35
C TRP A 67 9.72 10.13 4.17
N SER A 68 10.41 11.27 4.22
CA SER A 68 9.81 12.59 3.95
C SER A 68 9.42 12.76 2.48
N GLU A 69 9.97 11.94 1.58
CA GLU A 69 9.63 11.91 0.15
C GLU A 69 8.34 11.14 -0.16
N ALA A 70 7.74 10.52 0.85
CA ALA A 70 6.49 9.79 0.71
C ALA A 70 5.28 10.73 0.77
N VAL A 71 4.17 10.30 0.15
CA VAL A 71 2.96 11.13 0.06
C VAL A 71 2.31 11.30 1.44
N PRO A 72 1.99 12.54 1.87
CA PRO A 72 1.27 12.78 3.11
C PRO A 72 -0.19 12.33 3.00
N PHE A 73 -0.75 11.82 4.09
CA PHE A 73 -2.17 11.49 4.18
C PHE A 73 -2.98 12.75 4.54
N GLY A 74 -3.41 13.51 3.53
CA GLY A 74 -4.25 14.71 3.68
C GLY A 74 -4.86 15.14 2.35
N ILE A 75 -6.03 15.77 2.39
CA ILE A 75 -6.72 16.27 1.18
C ILE A 75 -6.05 17.55 0.67
N PHE A 76 -5.73 18.46 1.60
CA PHE A 76 -4.85 19.60 1.39
C PHE A 76 -3.75 19.48 2.45
N PRO A 77 -2.47 19.33 2.05
CA PRO A 77 -1.35 19.28 2.97
C PRO A 77 -1.01 20.68 3.53
#